data_AF-J9F7D5-F1
#
_entry.id   AF-J9F7D5-F1
#
_cell.length_a   1.000
_cell.length_b   1.000
_cell.length_c   1.000
_cell.angle_alpha   90.00
_cell.angle_beta   90.00
_cell.angle_gamma   90.00
#
_symmetry.space_group_name_H-M   'P 1'
#
loop_
_entity.id
_entity.type
_entity.pdbx_description
1 polymer ?
#
loop_
_entity_poly.entity_id
_entity_poly.type
_entity_poly.pdbx_seq_one_letter_code
_entity_poly.pdbx_strand_id
1 'polypeptide(L)'
;MRLVIQKNGHRQYVSFRESFWDKTKKKHSSRTVKNFGRLDLLEQENPNILEELRKQVDEYNAQKEADKQVLVQKRLANAVEEACLGQDLNAD
;
A
#
# COMPACT_ATOMS: atom_id res chain seq x y z
N MET A 1 -0.80 2.14 1.69
CA MET A 1 -1.79 2.11 2.78
C MET A 1 -1.72 3.43 3.52
N ARG A 2 -2.81 3.87 4.15
CA ARG A 2 -2.81 5.09 4.97
C ARG A 2 -3.61 4.88 6.25
N LEU A 3 -3.15 5.53 7.32
CA LEU A 3 -3.94 5.73 8.53
C LEU A 3 -5.02 6.78 8.25
N VAL A 4 -6.27 6.48 8.62
CA VAL A 4 -7.40 7.39 8.45
C VAL A 4 -8.13 7.51 9.77
N ILE A 5 -8.26 8.75 10.24
CA ILE A 5 -9.07 9.12 11.39
C ILE A 5 -10.37 9.71 10.86
N GLN A 6 -11.49 9.04 11.13
CA GLN A 6 -12.81 9.51 10.74
C GLN A 6 -13.51 10.10 11.96
N LYS A 7 -13.94 11.36 11.84
CA LYS A 7 -14.75 12.01 12.86
C LYS A 7 -16.22 11.70 12.61
N ASN A 8 -16.92 11.19 13.61
CA ASN A 8 -18.35 10.98 13.61
C ASN A 8 -18.96 11.67 14.84
N GLY A 9 -19.41 12.90 14.66
CA GLY A 9 -19.86 13.77 15.75
C GLY A 9 -18.73 14.05 16.76
N HIS A 10 -18.93 13.60 18.00
CA HIS A 10 -17.95 13.74 19.10
C HIS A 10 -16.97 12.56 19.20
N ARG A 11 -17.11 11.54 18.35
CA ARG A 11 -16.27 10.35 18.39
C ARG A 11 -15.32 10.34 17.21
N GLN A 12 -14.09 9.89 17.44
CA GLN A 12 -13.11 9.67 16.39
C GLN A 12 -12.85 8.18 16.24
N TYR A 13 -12.74 7.72 15.00
CA TYR A 13 -12.51 6.32 14.67
C TYR A 13 -11.26 6.16 13.84
N VAL A 14 -10.45 5.16 14.18
CA VAL A 14 -9.16 4.91 13.53
C VAL A 14 -9.25 3.67 12.66
N SER A 15 -8.83 3.80 11.41
CA SER A 15 -8.82 2.69 10.45
C SER A 15 -7.65 2.77 9.49
N PHE A 16 -7.16 1.62 9.04
CA PHE A 16 -6.27 1.54 7.90
C PHE A 16 -7.07 1.46 6.61
N ARG A 17 -6.73 2.31 5.65
CA ARG A 17 -7.31 2.29 4.31
C ARG A 17 -6.26 2.08 3.24
N GLU A 18 -6.60 1.24 2.28
CA GLU A 18 -5.81 1.03 1.08
C GLU A 18 -6.58 1.52 -0.14
N SER A 19 -5.89 2.28 -0.99
CA SER A 19 -6.42 2.66 -2.30
C SER A 19 -6.09 1.58 -3.32
N PHE A 20 -7.08 1.18 -4.10
CA PHE A 20 -6.96 0.20 -5.17
C PHE A 20 -7.58 0.75 -6.46
N TRP A 21 -7.12 0.23 -7.59
CA TRP A 21 -7.76 0.50 -8.89
C TRP A 21 -8.95 -0.43 -9.06
N ASP A 22 -10.16 0.13 -9.11
CA ASP A 22 -11.37 -0.61 -9.42
C ASP A 22 -11.47 -0.80 -10.93
N LYS A 23 -11.28 -2.05 -11.41
CA LYS A 23 -11.33 -2.38 -12.85
C LYS A 23 -12.72 -2.16 -13.45
N THR A 24 -13.77 -2.37 -12.67
CA THR A 24 -15.17 -2.26 -13.13
C THR A 24 -15.55 -0.80 -13.29
N LYS A 25 -15.25 0.02 -12.28
CA LYS A 25 -15.59 1.45 -12.29
C LYS A 25 -14.54 2.33 -12.96
N LYS A 26 -13.41 1.75 -13.41
CA LYS A 26 -12.25 2.42 -14.01
C LYS A 26 -11.80 3.65 -13.21
N LYS A 27 -11.78 3.53 -11.88
CA LYS A 27 -11.42 4.63 -10.97
C LYS A 27 -10.70 4.11 -9.73
N HIS A 28 -9.89 4.97 -9.12
CA HIS A 28 -9.32 4.67 -7.81
C HIS A 28 -10.41 4.69 -6.76
N SER A 29 -10.51 3.59 -6.01
CA SER A 29 -11.40 3.44 -4.86
C SER A 29 -10.56 3.14 -3.62
N SER A 30 -11.14 3.36 -2.44
CA SER A 30 -10.50 3.04 -1.16
C SER A 30 -11.30 1.97 -0.44
N ARG A 31 -10.61 0.99 0.14
CA ARG A 31 -11.19 -0.01 1.04
C ARG A 31 -10.57 0.07 2.42
N THR A 32 -11.36 -0.18 3.45
CA THR A 32 -10.86 -0.36 4.81
C THR A 32 -10.22 -1.74 4.92
N VAL A 33 -8.93 -1.77 5.28
CA VAL A 33 -8.18 -3.01 5.48
C VAL A 33 -8.38 -3.50 6.91
N LYS A 34 -8.26 -2.59 7.88
CA LYS A 34 -8.40 -2.89 9.31
C LYS A 34 -9.08 -1.73 10.02
N ASN A 35 -10.02 -2.05 10.90
CA ASN A 35 -10.68 -1.07 11.76
C ASN A 35 -10.21 -1.28 13.20
N PHE A 36 -9.75 -0.22 13.85
CA PHE A 36 -9.27 -0.26 15.24
C PHE A 36 -10.32 0.24 16.22
N GLY A 37 -11.41 0.84 15.74
CA GLY A 37 -12.47 1.35 16.59
C GLY A 37 -12.24 2.80 17.03
N ARG A 38 -12.68 3.14 18.24
CA ARG A 38 -12.69 4.53 18.74
C ARG A 38 -11.31 4.95 19.25
N LEU A 39 -10.87 6.13 18.84
CA LEU A 39 -9.60 6.70 19.27
C LEU A 39 -9.53 6.87 20.79
N ASP A 40 -10.59 7.39 21.42
CA ASP A 40 -10.61 7.65 22.87
C ASP A 40 -10.28 6.41 23.70
N LEU A 41 -10.75 5.23 23.27
CA LEU A 41 -10.50 3.95 23.97
C LEU A 41 -9.07 3.46 23.70
N LEU A 42 -8.60 3.62 22.47
CA LEU A 42 -7.24 3.24 22.09
C LEU A 42 -6.19 4.08 22.84
N GLU A 43 -6.44 5.39 23.00
CA GLU A 43 -5.56 6.29 23.75
C GLU A 43 -5.57 6.01 25.25
N GLN A 44 -6.70 5.52 25.79
CA GLN A 44 -6.79 5.08 27.19
C GLN A 44 -5.94 3.84 27.47
N GLU A 45 -5.91 2.89 26.53
CA GLU A 45 -5.07 1.69 26.66
C GLU A 45 -3.60 2.03 26.40
N ASN A 46 -3.32 2.82 25.37
CA ASN A 46 -1.96 3.20 24.97
C ASN A 46 -1.93 4.64 24.43
N PRO A 47 -1.32 5.59 25.16
CA PRO A 47 -1.28 6.99 24.72
C PRO A 47 -0.46 7.18 23.42
N ASN A 48 0.44 6.25 23.10
CA ASN A 48 1.28 6.30 21.90
C ASN A 48 0.75 5.45 20.74
N ILE A 49 -0.47 4.93 20.83
CA ILE A 49 -1.05 4.01 19.82
C ILE A 49 -1.05 4.62 18.41
N LEU A 50 -1.27 5.94 18.29
CA LEU A 50 -1.26 6.61 17.00
C LEU A 50 0.11 6.60 16.33
N GLU A 51 1.19 6.73 17.10
CA GLU A 51 2.55 6.68 16.56
C GLU A 51 2.91 5.26 16.12
N GLU A 52 2.53 4.26 16.90
CA GLU A 52 2.73 2.86 16.52
C GLU A 52 1.97 2.52 15.23
N LEU A 53 0.71 2.95 15.12
CA LEU A 53 -0.08 2.75 13.92
C LEU A 53 0.49 3.48 12.71
N ARG A 54 1.12 4.65 12.90
CA ARG A 54 1.85 5.36 11.82
C ARG A 54 3.08 4.56 11.39
N LYS A 55 3.92 4.12 12.33
CA LYS A 55 5.10 3.30 12.03
C LYS A 55 4.72 2.03 11.28
N GLN A 56 3.67 1.33 11.70
CA GLN A 56 3.17 0.15 10.99
C GLN A 56 2.74 0.45 9.54
N VAL A 57 2.12 1.61 9.29
CA VAL A 57 1.74 2.02 7.93
C VAL A 57 2.97 2.33 7.09
N ASP A 58 3.96 3.00 7.66
CA ASP A 58 5.19 3.37 6.98
C ASP A 58 6.04 2.14 6.63
N GLU A 59 6.21 1.21 7.58
CA GLU A 59 6.88 -0.08 7.35
C GLU A 59 6.18 -0.88 6.25
N TYR A 60 4.84 -0.97 6.30
CA TYR A 60 4.07 -1.67 5.26
C TYR A 60 4.23 -1.02 3.88
N ASN A 61 4.25 0.32 3.82
CA ASN A 61 4.45 1.04 2.57
C ASN A 61 5.87 0.83 2.02
N ALA A 62 6.88 0.91 2.87
CA ALA A 62 8.27 0.68 2.50
C ALA A 62 8.48 -0.73 1.97
N GLN A 63 7.94 -1.75 2.65
CA GLN A 63 7.99 -3.14 2.18
C GLN A 63 7.32 -3.29 0.80
N LYS A 64 6.13 -2.70 0.64
CA LYS A 64 5.40 -2.77 -0.63
C LYS A 64 6.14 -2.08 -1.78
N GLU A 65 6.85 -0.98 -1.50
CA GLU A 65 7.72 -0.33 -2.48
C GLU A 65 8.94 -1.19 -2.83
N ALA A 66 9.60 -1.79 -1.84
CA ALA A 66 10.73 -2.69 -2.07
C ALA A 66 10.30 -3.89 -2.94
N ASP A 67 9.20 -4.55 -2.60
CA ASP A 67 8.65 -5.67 -3.38
C ASP A 67 8.31 -5.26 -4.83
N LYS A 68 7.76 -4.05 -5.00
CA LYS A 68 7.46 -3.50 -6.33
C LYS A 68 8.74 -3.23 -7.12
N GLN A 69 9.79 -2.69 -6.48
CA GLN A 69 11.07 -2.45 -7.13
C GLN A 69 11.72 -3.76 -7.58
N VAL A 70 11.74 -4.78 -6.72
CA VAL A 70 12.26 -6.11 -7.07
C VAL A 70 11.50 -6.72 -8.25
N LEU A 71 10.17 -6.62 -8.24
CA LEU A 71 9.35 -7.12 -9.34
C LEU A 71 9.62 -6.38 -10.66
N VAL A 72 9.77 -5.05 -10.62
CA VAL A 72 10.09 -4.23 -11.79
C VAL A 72 11.47 -4.57 -12.33
N GLN A 73 12.48 -4.70 -11.46
CA GLN A 73 13.83 -5.10 -11.85
C GLN A 73 13.84 -6.48 -12.51
N LYS A 74 13.13 -7.46 -11.95
CA LYS A 74 13.01 -8.79 -12.54
C LYS A 74 12.35 -8.75 -13.92
N ARG A 75 11.28 -7.96 -14.09
CA ARG A 75 10.63 -7.79 -15.40
C ARG A 75 11.52 -7.10 -16.41
N LEU A 76 12.30 -6.10 -15.97
CA LEU A 76 13.25 -5.40 -16.83
C LEU A 76 14.36 -6.35 -17.28
N ALA A 77 14.93 -7.14 -16.37
CA ALA A 77 15.94 -8.14 -16.70
C ALA A 77 15.43 -9.13 -17.76
N ASN A 78 14.24 -9.71 -17.54
CA ASN A 78 13.62 -10.62 -18.50
C ASN A 78 13.39 -9.96 -19.87
N ALA A 79 12.89 -8.71 -19.90
CA ALA A 79 12.64 -8.00 -21.15
C ALA A 79 13.95 -7.66 -21.91
N VAL A 80 15.04 -7.38 -21.19
CA VAL A 80 16.36 -7.16 -21.79
C VAL A 80 16.91 -8.47 -22.37
N GLU A 81 16.77 -9.59 -21.66
CA GLU A 81 17.16 -10.91 -22.18
C GLU A 81 16.40 -11.28 -23.45
N GLU A 82 15.07 -11.08 -23.45
CA GLU A 82 14.23 -11.31 -24.64
C GLU A 82 14.64 -10.41 -25.82
N ALA A 83 14.97 -9.15 -25.57
CA ALA A 83 15.41 -8.21 -26.60
C ALA A 83 16.78 -8.58 -27.19
N CYS A 84 17.73 -9.02 -26.37
CA CYS A 84 19.03 -9.50 -26.86
C CYS A 84 18.88 -10.76 -27.72
N LEU A 85 18.05 -11.73 -27.30
CA LEU A 85 17.80 -12.96 -28.07
C LEU A 85 17.06 -12.70 -29.40
N GLY A 86 16.23 -11.66 -29.48
CA GLY A 86 15.52 -11.27 -30.70
C GLY A 86 16.39 -10.52 -31.73
N GLN A 87 17.56 -10.02 -31.35
CA GLN A 87 18.48 -9.32 -32.26
C GLN A 87 19.35 -10.28 -33.08
N ASP A 88 19.60 -11.50 -32.60
CA ASP A 88 20.42 -12.50 -33.30
C ASP A 88 19.70 -13.16 -34.51
N LEU A 89 18.39 -12.98 -34.65
CA LEU A 89 17.58 -13.60 -35.72
C LEU A 89 17.32 -12.69 -36.93
N ASN A 90 17.83 -11.45 -36.94
CA ASN A 90 17.63 -10.49 -38.04
C ASN A 90 18.91 -10.16 -38.82
N ALA A 91 19.93 -11.02 -38.73
CA ALA A 91 21.16 -10.92 -39.52
C ALA A 91 21.18 -12.01 -40.62
N ASP A 92 20.34 -11.88 -41.64
CA ASP A 92 20.52 -12.49 -42.97
C ASP A 92 19.86 -11.63 -44.04
#